data_AF-A0AAV4B2K5-F1
#
_entry.id   AF-A0AAV4B2K5-F1
#
_cell.length_a   1.000
_cell.length_b   1.000
_cell.length_c   1.000
_cell.angle_alpha   90.00
_cell.angle_beta   90.00
_cell.angle_gamma   90.00
#
_symmetry.space_group_name_H-M   'P 1'
#
loop_
_entity.id
_entity.type
_entity.pdbx_description
1 polymer ?
#
loop_
_entity_poly.entity_id
_entity_poly.type
_entity_poly.pdbx_seq_one_letter_code
_entity_poly.pdbx_strand_id
1 'polypeptide(L)'
;MHLWLSARKQGDNTGTLPSLKTGRKWKVTEAVDEAKECLKMKEVISQTQTDRRGLGSTTAKWWSKTEGKEKRDMIIDEIRNKEDSRRV
;
A
#
# COMPACT_ATOMS: atom_id res chain seq x y z
N MET A 1 -14.72 -24.25 -57.02
CA MET A 1 -15.68 -25.07 -56.27
C MET A 1 -14.99 -25.72 -55.08
N HIS A 2 -15.12 -25.16 -53.88
CA HIS A 2 -15.52 -25.92 -52.68
C HIS A 2 -15.77 -24.93 -51.53
N LEU A 3 -16.88 -25.16 -50.88
CA LEU A 3 -17.53 -24.33 -49.88
C LEU A 3 -17.42 -25.08 -48.53
N TRP A 4 -17.45 -24.32 -47.43
CA TRP A 4 -17.61 -24.72 -46.01
C TRP A 4 -16.41 -25.30 -45.24
N LEU A 5 -15.98 -24.53 -44.23
CA LEU A 5 -16.10 -24.97 -42.83
C LEU A 5 -16.09 -23.75 -41.91
N SER A 6 -17.28 -23.44 -41.38
CA SER A 6 -17.50 -22.53 -40.27
C SER A 6 -16.99 -23.12 -38.95
N ALA A 7 -16.75 -22.20 -38.01
CA ALA A 7 -16.67 -22.36 -36.56
C ALA A 7 -15.30 -22.68 -35.95
N ARG A 8 -14.76 -21.69 -35.23
CA ARG A 8 -14.85 -21.69 -33.76
C ARG A 8 -14.54 -20.29 -33.23
N LYS A 9 -15.55 -19.64 -32.62
CA LYS A 9 -15.33 -18.47 -31.76
C LYS A 9 -14.58 -18.96 -30.53
N GLN A 10 -13.26 -18.75 -30.50
CA GLN A 10 -12.49 -18.93 -29.28
C GLN A 10 -12.77 -17.72 -28.40
N GLY A 11 -13.30 -17.99 -27.22
CA GLY A 11 -13.68 -16.98 -26.23
C GLY A 11 -12.51 -16.06 -25.91
N ASP A 12 -12.82 -14.77 -25.93
CA ASP A 12 -12.07 -13.72 -25.29
C ASP A 12 -12.06 -13.95 -23.78
N ASN A 13 -11.06 -14.67 -23.30
CA ASN A 13 -10.74 -14.74 -21.88
C ASN A 13 -10.11 -13.39 -21.44
N THR A 14 -10.82 -12.28 -21.58
CA THR A 14 -10.47 -11.04 -20.87
C THR A 14 -11.02 -11.17 -19.45
N GLY A 15 -10.37 -12.03 -18.67
CA GLY A 15 -10.42 -11.90 -17.22
C GLY A 15 -10.08 -10.45 -16.91
N THR A 16 -11.01 -9.75 -16.27
CA THR A 16 -10.93 -8.35 -15.90
C THR A 16 -9.55 -8.03 -15.32
N LEU A 17 -8.64 -7.51 -16.14
CA LEU A 17 -7.45 -6.86 -15.64
C LEU A 17 -7.97 -5.67 -14.82
N PRO A 18 -7.65 -5.56 -13.53
CA PRO A 18 -8.06 -4.41 -12.76
C PRO A 18 -7.59 -3.18 -13.52
N SER A 19 -8.50 -2.23 -13.77
CA SER A 19 -8.19 -0.95 -14.41
C SER A 19 -7.14 -0.25 -13.53
N LEU A 20 -5.86 -0.44 -13.85
CA LEU A 20 -4.78 0.28 -13.20
C LEU A 20 -4.90 1.73 -13.66
N LYS A 21 -5.33 2.61 -12.75
CA LYS A 21 -5.32 4.07 -12.98
C LYS A 21 -3.87 4.56 -12.98
N THR A 22 -3.11 4.22 -14.00
CA THR A 22 -1.78 4.78 -14.25
C THR A 22 -1.93 6.20 -14.77
N GLY A 23 -1.39 7.18 -14.04
CA GLY A 23 -1.36 8.57 -14.52
C GLY A 23 -1.35 9.68 -13.45
N ARG A 24 -1.50 9.36 -12.16
CA ARG A 24 -1.40 10.40 -11.13
C ARG A 24 0.07 10.74 -10.88
N LYS A 25 0.46 11.98 -11.19
CA LYS A 25 1.77 12.51 -10.82
C LYS A 25 1.90 12.50 -9.29
N TRP A 26 2.83 11.71 -8.78
CA TRP A 26 3.11 11.61 -7.36
C TRP A 26 4.06 12.73 -6.94
N LYS A 27 3.65 13.53 -5.94
CA LYS A 27 4.51 14.51 -5.28
C LYS A 27 5.23 13.85 -4.11
N VAL A 28 6.51 13.57 -4.30
CA VAL A 28 7.34 12.81 -3.34
C VAL A 28 7.50 13.57 -2.01
N THR A 29 7.75 14.88 -2.06
CA THR A 29 7.94 15.71 -0.86
C THR A 29 6.71 15.71 0.03
N GLU A 30 5.53 15.95 -0.55
CA GLU A 30 4.26 15.93 0.17
C GLU A 30 4.00 14.57 0.83
N ALA A 31 4.24 13.46 0.11
CA ALA A 31 4.04 12.13 0.66
C ALA A 31 5.02 11.79 1.80
N VAL A 32 6.27 12.23 1.69
CA VAL A 32 7.27 12.05 2.74
C VAL A 32 6.90 12.86 3.98
N ASP A 33 6.48 14.12 3.82
CA ASP A 33 6.13 14.97 4.96
C ASP A 33 4.85 14.48 5.64
N GLU A 34 3.86 14.06 4.87
CA GLU A 34 2.65 13.46 5.42
C GLU A 34 2.93 12.15 6.15
N ALA A 35 3.82 11.30 5.63
CA ALA A 35 4.26 10.08 6.31
C ALA A 35 4.96 10.41 7.63
N LYS A 36 5.84 11.43 7.68
CA LYS A 36 6.48 11.87 8.92
C LYS A 36 5.46 12.33 9.96
N GLU A 37 4.48 13.15 9.57
CA GLU A 37 3.45 13.63 10.49
C GLU A 37 2.58 12.47 11.00
N CYS A 38 2.25 11.50 10.15
CA CYS A 38 1.54 10.30 10.56
C CYS A 38 2.35 9.49 11.60
N LEU A 39 3.64 9.30 11.38
CA LEU A 39 4.53 8.58 12.31
C LEU A 39 4.65 9.29 13.67
N LYS A 40 4.75 10.63 13.67
CA LYS A 40 4.71 11.42 14.91
C LYS A 40 3.36 11.27 15.63
N MET A 41 2.26 11.29 14.89
CA MET A 41 0.91 11.13 15.46
C MET A 41 0.73 9.74 16.08
N LYS A 42 1.22 8.67 15.44
CA LYS A 42 1.22 7.30 15.99
C LYS A 42 1.98 7.20 17.30
N GLU A 43 3.04 7.99 17.46
CA GLU A 43 3.78 8.06 18.71
C GLU A 43 2.97 8.73 19.84
N VAL A 44 2.17 9.76 19.54
CA VAL A 44 1.26 10.41 20.50
C VAL A 44 0.10 9.48 20.89
N ILE A 45 -0.54 8.87 19.90
CA ILE A 45 -1.68 7.96 20.10
C ILE A 45 -1.26 6.68 20.83
N SER A 46 0.05 6.39 20.85
CA SER A 46 0.62 5.14 21.33
C SER A 46 0.20 3.93 20.49
N GLN A 47 0.64 2.74 20.89
CA GLN A 47 0.43 1.52 20.13
C GLN A 47 -1.00 1.03 20.30
N THR A 48 -1.81 1.18 19.26
CA THR A 48 -3.17 0.62 19.22
C THR A 48 -3.09 -0.90 19.22
N GLN A 49 -3.76 -1.55 20.18
CA GLN A 49 -3.88 -3.00 20.17
C GLN A 49 -4.67 -3.44 18.92
N THR A 50 -4.07 -4.32 18.15
CA THR A 50 -4.76 -5.02 17.06
C THR A 50 -5.15 -6.41 17.53
N ASP A 51 -6.40 -6.81 17.25
CA ASP A 51 -6.97 -8.09 17.62
C ASP A 51 -6.92 -8.39 19.14
N ARG A 52 -6.85 -9.68 19.50
CA ARG A 52 -6.78 -10.17 20.89
C ARG A 52 -5.34 -10.50 21.33
N ARG A 53 -4.32 -9.86 20.73
CA ARG A 53 -2.91 -10.18 21.01
C ARG A 53 -2.46 -9.79 22.43
N GLY A 54 -3.18 -8.90 23.10
CA GLY A 54 -2.83 -8.42 24.43
C GLY A 54 -1.67 -7.41 24.43
N LEU A 55 -1.48 -6.76 25.57
CA LEU A 55 -0.43 -5.77 25.80
C LEU A 55 0.95 -6.43 25.74
N GLY A 56 1.93 -5.75 25.13
CA GLY A 56 3.33 -6.21 25.06
C GLY A 56 3.63 -7.27 23.99
N SER A 57 2.63 -7.71 23.22
CA SER A 57 2.81 -8.69 22.13
C SER A 57 3.64 -8.17 20.95
N THR A 58 3.75 -6.85 20.79
CA THR A 58 4.46 -6.22 19.68
C THR A 58 5.38 -5.14 20.20
N THR A 59 6.65 -5.17 19.80
CA THR A 59 7.59 -4.09 20.12
C THR A 59 7.34 -2.90 19.20
N ALA A 60 6.87 -1.77 19.77
CA ALA A 60 6.70 -0.55 19.01
C ALA A 60 8.06 0.07 18.62
N LYS A 61 8.18 0.44 17.34
CA LYS A 61 9.24 1.33 16.86
C LYS A 61 8.72 2.76 16.85
N TRP A 62 9.39 3.64 17.58
CA TRP A 62 8.99 5.04 17.74
C TRP A 62 9.81 5.95 16.83
N TRP A 63 9.15 6.95 16.24
CA TRP A 63 9.79 7.87 15.31
C TRP A 63 10.91 8.67 16.00
N SER A 64 10.67 9.13 17.24
CA SER A 64 11.67 9.86 18.02
C SER A 64 12.92 9.04 18.35
N LYS A 65 12.78 7.70 18.47
CA LYS A 65 13.83 6.79 18.94
C LYS A 65 14.62 6.09 17.82
N THR A 66 14.29 6.37 16.56
CA THR A 66 14.94 5.77 15.39
C THR A 66 15.85 6.76 14.69
N GLU A 67 16.87 6.25 14.00
CA GLU A 67 17.86 7.07 13.31
C GLU A 67 18.27 6.48 11.94
N GLY A 68 18.85 7.34 11.10
CA GLY A 68 19.47 6.94 9.84
C GLY A 68 18.56 6.13 8.92
N LYS A 69 18.95 4.87 8.66
CA LYS A 69 18.23 3.96 7.76
C LYS A 69 16.83 3.63 8.28
N GLU A 70 16.69 3.42 9.59
CA GLU A 70 15.40 2.99 10.17
C GLU A 70 14.31 4.04 9.98
N LYS A 71 14.65 5.34 10.09
CA LYS A 71 13.72 6.43 9.77
C LYS A 71 13.25 6.39 8.32
N ARG A 72 14.15 6.08 7.39
CA ARG A 72 13.80 5.98 5.96
C ARG A 72 12.89 4.79 5.72
N ASP A 73 13.20 3.65 6.32
CA ASP A 73 12.40 2.44 6.21
C ASP A 73 10.98 2.68 6.78
N MET A 74 10.86 3.32 7.95
CA MET A 74 9.56 3.70 8.53
C MET A 74 8.75 4.62 7.61
N ILE A 75 9.37 5.62 6.98
CA ILE A 75 8.69 6.50 6.01
C ILE A 75 8.20 5.69 4.81
N ILE A 76 9.04 4.82 4.25
CA ILE A 76 8.69 4.01 3.08
C ILE A 76 7.52 3.08 3.40
N ASP A 77 7.56 2.41 4.56
CA ASP A 77 6.50 1.51 5.00
C ASP A 77 5.19 2.27 5.25
N GLU A 78 5.25 3.48 5.81
CA GLU A 78 4.06 4.31 6.01
C GLU A 78 3.44 4.75 4.67
N ILE A 79 4.27 5.17 3.70
CA ILE A 79 3.81 5.52 2.35
C ILE A 79 3.15 4.31 1.67
N ARG A 80 3.74 3.12 1.81
CA ARG A 80 3.19 1.87 1.27
C ARG A 80 1.84 1.52 1.90
N ASN A 81 1.77 1.51 3.23
CA ASN A 81 0.54 1.22 3.96
C ASN A 81 -0.60 2.15 3.56
N LYS A 82 -0.28 3.44 3.41
CA LYS A 82 -1.26 4.43 2.98
C LYS A 82 -1.76 4.19 1.55
N GLU A 83 -0.87 3.83 0.64
CA GLU A 83 -1.24 3.51 -0.74
C GLU A 83 -2.07 2.22 -0.81
N ASP A 84 -1.70 1.19 -0.04
CA ASP A 84 -2.47 -0.05 0.06
C ASP A 84 -3.86 0.21 0.65
N SER A 85 -3.97 1.07 1.67
CA SER A 85 -5.26 1.47 2.25
C SER A 85 -6.18 2.20 1.27
N ARG A 86 -5.63 2.79 0.19
CA ARG A 86 -6.41 3.44 -0.88
C ARG A 86 -6.85 2.47 -1.98
N ARG A 87 -6.25 1.29 -2.05
CA ARG A 87 -6.53 0.26 -3.07
C ARG A 87 -7.63 -0.70 -2.65
N VAL A 88 -7.87 -0.83 -1.35
CA VAL A 88 -8.99 -1.60 -0.76
C VAL A 88 -10.26 -0.75 -0.79
#